data_AF-A0A662EZW8-F1
#
_entry.id   AF-A0A662EZW8-F1
#
_cell.length_a   1.000
_cell.length_b   1.000
_cell.length_c   1.000
_cell.angle_alpha   90.00
_cell.angle_beta   90.00
_cell.angle_gamma   90.00
#
_symmetry.space_group_name_H-M   'P 1'
#
loop_
_entity.id
_entity.type
_entity.pdbx_description
1 polymer ?
#
loop_
_entity_poly.entity_id
_entity_poly.type
_entity_poly.pdbx_seq_one_letter_code
_entity_poly.pdbx_strand_id
1 'polypeptide(L)'
;MSVYLKRELIKYIKEELDRGVKLSKIQEALLKGGHNRNLIDEVIYDLKKHNFDIVKALREPLRLNPEAEELYFDIVESLVRYIEQQLEQGSTITEVKETLLDFGHAEETINKAIDRVLAAKEKASRRIKLSSVALSAIILFAIMFTFSAITLEPFSLVVIAFFPSILMLAVGAFFRGEKNLLLVMPFLLAIIFFLLGSKVGVIANMEVGPLTFYNLVFSLVIAAVIYDKTKKRKRQLKLRWSKKEQAFTPKLVKL
;
A
#
# COMPACT_ATOMS: atom_id res chain seq x y z
N MET A 1 24.30 -11.18 -14.42
CA MET A 1 22.96 -11.01 -15.03
C MET A 1 23.00 -10.18 -16.31
N SER A 2 23.63 -9.01 -16.30
CA SER A 2 23.81 -8.14 -17.48
C SER A 2 24.55 -8.79 -18.68
N VAL A 3 25.51 -9.68 -18.43
CA VAL A 3 26.22 -10.44 -19.47
C VAL A 3 25.28 -11.39 -20.22
N TYR A 4 24.36 -12.06 -19.52
CA TYR A 4 23.39 -12.98 -20.15
C TYR A 4 22.41 -12.20 -21.04
N LEU A 5 21.85 -11.10 -20.53
CA LEU A 5 20.91 -10.24 -21.26
C LEU A 5 21.56 -9.65 -22.53
N LYS A 6 22.83 -9.24 -22.46
CA LYS A 6 23.61 -8.81 -23.63
C LYS A 6 23.70 -9.92 -24.68
N ARG A 7 23.96 -11.17 -24.28
CA ARG A 7 24.05 -12.31 -25.20
C ARG A 7 22.73 -12.61 -25.91
N GLU A 8 21.62 -12.58 -25.18
CA GLU A 8 20.30 -12.83 -25.77
C GLU A 8 19.86 -11.70 -26.71
N LEU A 9 20.14 -10.44 -26.36
CA LEU A 9 19.89 -9.32 -27.27
C LEU A 9 20.74 -9.39 -28.54
N ILE A 10 22.01 -9.82 -28.44
CA ILE A 10 22.88 -10.05 -29.60
C ILE A 10 22.27 -11.10 -30.54
N LYS A 11 21.79 -12.23 -29.99
CA LYS A 11 21.14 -13.29 -30.78
C LYS A 11 19.85 -12.81 -31.42
N TYR A 12 18.96 -12.22 -30.62
CA TYR A 12 17.66 -11.74 -31.08
C TYR A 12 17.78 -10.71 -32.21
N ILE A 13 18.66 -9.70 -32.03
CA ILE A 13 18.87 -8.68 -33.07
C ILE A 13 19.42 -9.31 -34.34
N LYS A 14 20.31 -10.30 -34.24
CA LYS A 14 20.82 -11.00 -35.42
C LYS A 14 19.75 -11.83 -36.12
N GLU A 15 18.93 -12.58 -35.39
CA GLU A 15 17.84 -13.38 -35.95
C GLU A 15 16.82 -12.51 -36.69
N GLU A 16 16.44 -11.37 -36.13
CA GLU A 16 15.51 -10.44 -36.78
C GLU A 16 16.13 -9.76 -38.00
N LEU A 17 17.44 -9.46 -37.98
CA LEU A 17 18.16 -8.99 -39.15
C LEU A 17 18.21 -10.05 -40.26
N ASP A 18 18.39 -11.32 -39.90
CA ASP A 18 18.41 -12.44 -40.86
C ASP A 18 17.02 -12.71 -41.46
N ARG A 19 15.96 -12.35 -40.75
CA ARG A 19 14.57 -12.30 -41.25
C ARG A 19 14.28 -11.09 -42.15
N GLY A 20 15.26 -10.21 -42.38
CA GLY A 20 15.14 -9.02 -43.22
C GLY A 20 14.51 -7.81 -42.53
N VAL A 21 14.37 -7.83 -41.19
CA VAL A 21 13.83 -6.69 -40.44
C VAL A 21 14.88 -5.59 -40.34
N LYS A 22 14.48 -4.34 -40.62
CA LYS A 22 15.39 -3.19 -40.52
C LYS A 22 15.81 -2.97 -39.06
N LEU A 23 17.11 -2.74 -38.83
CA LEU A 23 17.67 -2.47 -37.50
C LEU A 23 16.93 -1.37 -36.72
N SER A 24 16.47 -0.32 -37.40
CA SER A 24 15.69 0.76 -36.78
C SER A 24 14.36 0.29 -36.18
N LYS A 25 13.68 -0.65 -36.84
CA LYS A 25 12.43 -1.25 -36.34
C LYS A 25 12.69 -2.18 -35.16
N ILE A 26 13.80 -2.92 -35.18
CA ILE A 26 14.20 -3.80 -34.08
C ILE A 26 14.51 -2.95 -32.83
N GLN A 27 15.25 -1.86 -32.99
CA GLN A 27 15.56 -0.93 -31.91
C GLN A 27 14.28 -0.30 -31.32
N GLU A 28 13.35 0.14 -32.18
CA GLU A 28 12.06 0.70 -31.74
C GLU A 28 11.21 -0.35 -30.99
N ALA A 29 11.16 -1.59 -31.48
CA ALA A 29 10.44 -2.69 -30.83
C ALA A 29 11.03 -3.04 -29.46
N LEU A 30 12.36 -3.09 -29.35
CA LEU A 30 13.05 -3.36 -28.08
C LEU A 30 12.82 -2.23 -27.06
N LEU A 31 12.89 -0.98 -27.50
CA LEU A 31 12.57 0.17 -26.64
C LEU A 31 11.11 0.17 -26.19
N LYS A 32 10.17 -0.14 -27.11
CA LYS A 32 8.75 -0.27 -26.79
C LYS A 32 8.46 -1.45 -25.86
N GLY A 33 9.27 -2.51 -25.95
CA GLY A 33 9.27 -3.66 -25.04
C GLY A 33 9.90 -3.39 -23.66
N GLY A 34 10.39 -2.17 -23.40
CA GLY A 34 10.96 -1.79 -22.11
C GLY A 34 12.43 -2.18 -21.92
N HIS A 35 13.15 -2.56 -22.99
CA HIS A 35 14.59 -2.81 -22.90
C HIS A 35 15.38 -1.50 -22.76
N ASN A 36 16.44 -1.53 -21.97
CA ASN A 36 17.27 -0.35 -21.68
C ASN A 36 18.00 0.14 -22.94
N ARG A 37 17.85 1.44 -23.25
CA ARG A 37 18.45 2.08 -24.42
C ARG A 37 19.98 1.94 -24.46
N ASN A 38 20.67 2.12 -23.34
CA ASN A 38 22.13 2.03 -23.28
C ASN A 38 22.61 0.61 -23.59
N LEU A 39 21.89 -0.41 -23.11
CA LEU A 39 22.21 -1.80 -23.41
C LEU A 39 21.94 -2.14 -24.89
N ILE A 40 20.84 -1.66 -25.46
CA ILE A 40 20.52 -1.84 -26.88
C ILE A 40 21.60 -1.17 -27.74
N ASP A 41 21.98 0.06 -27.41
CA ASP A 41 22.98 0.82 -28.15
C ASP A 41 24.37 0.15 -28.06
N GLU A 42 24.74 -0.41 -26.89
CA GLU A 42 25.98 -1.20 -26.72
C GLU A 42 25.95 -2.48 -27.57
N VAL A 43 24.84 -3.22 -27.56
CA VAL A 43 24.69 -4.45 -28.36
C VAL A 43 24.79 -4.14 -29.86
N ILE A 44 24.09 -3.09 -30.31
CA ILE A 44 24.13 -2.66 -31.71
C ILE A 44 25.54 -2.19 -32.09
N TYR A 45 26.23 -1.48 -31.20
CA TYR A 45 27.61 -1.06 -31.40
C TYR A 45 28.53 -2.26 -31.58
N ASP A 46 28.46 -3.26 -30.69
CA ASP A 46 29.33 -4.44 -30.77
C ASP A 46 29.00 -5.30 -32.01
N LEU A 47 27.74 -5.43 -32.39
CA LEU A 47 27.34 -6.07 -33.65
C LEU A 47 27.90 -5.32 -34.87
N LYS A 48 27.77 -3.99 -34.93
CA LYS A 48 28.31 -3.19 -36.04
C LYS A 48 29.83 -3.27 -36.13
N LYS A 49 30.52 -3.20 -34.98
CA LYS A 49 31.99 -3.30 -34.87
C LYS A 49 32.52 -4.60 -35.50
N HIS A 50 31.76 -5.68 -35.38
CA HIS A 50 32.13 -7.02 -35.87
C HIS A 50 31.41 -7.42 -37.16
N ASN A 51 30.87 -6.48 -37.94
CA ASN A 51 30.12 -6.76 -39.17
C ASN A 51 28.99 -7.80 -38.96
N PHE A 52 28.30 -7.72 -37.83
CA PHE A 52 27.22 -8.62 -37.40
C PHE A 52 27.64 -10.08 -37.20
N ASP A 53 28.93 -10.35 -36.97
CA ASP A 53 29.44 -11.65 -36.53
C ASP A 53 29.10 -11.88 -35.04
N ILE A 54 28.15 -12.80 -34.78
CA ILE A 54 27.68 -13.14 -33.42
C ILE A 54 28.84 -13.64 -32.56
N VAL A 55 29.71 -14.50 -33.10
CA VAL A 55 30.75 -15.18 -32.31
C VAL A 55 31.75 -14.15 -31.75
N LYS A 56 32.04 -13.12 -32.53
CA LYS A 56 32.91 -12.01 -32.10
C LYS A 56 32.18 -11.03 -31.18
N ALA A 57 30.93 -10.68 -31.48
CA ALA A 57 30.13 -9.79 -30.64
C ALA A 57 29.90 -10.36 -29.23
N LEU A 58 29.68 -11.67 -29.10
CA LEU A 58 29.50 -12.33 -27.79
C LEU A 58 30.77 -12.35 -26.91
N ARG A 59 31.95 -12.09 -27.49
CA ARG A 59 33.24 -12.04 -26.78
C ARG A 59 33.56 -10.65 -26.23
N GLU A 60 32.83 -9.62 -26.63
CA GLU A 60 33.06 -8.26 -26.13
C GLU A 60 32.63 -8.14 -24.65
N PRO A 61 33.50 -7.62 -23.76
CA PRO A 61 33.14 -7.40 -22.37
C PRO A 61 32.01 -6.38 -22.27
N LEU A 62 31.17 -6.54 -21.25
CA LEU A 62 30.11 -5.59 -20.95
C LEU A 62 30.74 -4.26 -20.51
N ARG A 63 30.41 -3.16 -21.18
CA ARG A 63 30.99 -1.84 -20.91
C ARG A 63 30.09 -0.93 -20.05
N LEU A 64 28.99 -1.46 -19.52
CA LEU A 64 28.05 -0.72 -18.69
C LEU A 64 28.72 -0.01 -17.51
N ASN A 65 28.50 1.31 -17.44
CA ASN A 65 28.87 2.20 -16.34
C ASN A 65 28.11 1.78 -15.04
N PRO A 66 28.58 2.16 -13.83
CA PRO A 66 28.05 1.71 -12.51
C PRO A 66 26.57 1.98 -12.17
N GLU A 67 25.75 2.45 -13.12
CA GLU A 67 24.30 2.67 -12.97
C GLU A 67 23.47 1.35 -13.02
N ALA A 68 24.11 0.20 -12.76
CA ALA A 68 23.51 -1.13 -12.82
C ALA A 68 22.39 -1.38 -11.78
N GLU A 69 22.21 -0.49 -10.81
CA GLU A 69 21.07 -0.52 -9.88
C GLU A 69 19.75 -0.17 -10.58
N GLU A 70 19.73 0.82 -11.47
CA GLU A 70 18.50 1.21 -12.20
C GLU A 70 18.01 0.07 -13.11
N LEU A 71 18.94 -0.57 -13.82
CA LEU A 71 18.65 -1.74 -14.65
C LEU A 71 18.07 -2.91 -13.84
N TYR A 72 18.54 -3.10 -12.61
CA TYR A 72 18.02 -4.12 -11.71
C TYR A 72 16.60 -3.79 -11.24
N PHE A 73 16.33 -2.53 -10.89
CA PHE A 73 15.00 -2.10 -10.48
C PHE A 73 13.98 -2.20 -11.61
N ASP A 74 14.36 -1.85 -12.84
CA ASP A 74 13.48 -1.93 -14.01
C ASP A 74 13.09 -3.38 -14.34
N ILE A 75 14.05 -4.31 -14.26
CA ILE A 75 13.78 -5.74 -14.48
C ILE A 75 12.82 -6.27 -13.41
N VAL A 76 13.05 -5.94 -12.13
CA VAL A 76 12.16 -6.34 -11.04
C VAL A 76 10.76 -5.75 -11.25
N GLU A 77 10.65 -4.49 -11.67
CA GLU A 77 9.35 -3.84 -11.89
C GLU A 77 8.59 -4.44 -13.09
N SER A 78 9.30 -4.81 -14.16
CA SER A 78 8.71 -5.51 -15.30
C SER A 78 8.17 -6.89 -14.90
N LEU A 79 8.94 -7.64 -14.09
CA LEU A 79 8.51 -8.92 -13.54
C LEU A 79 7.30 -8.76 -12.61
N VAL A 80 7.26 -7.72 -11.79
CA VAL A 80 6.10 -7.40 -10.94
C VAL A 80 4.84 -7.25 -11.79
N ARG A 81 4.89 -6.45 -12.87
CA ARG A 81 3.73 -6.24 -13.76
C ARG A 81 3.29 -7.53 -14.44
N TYR A 82 4.24 -8.33 -14.92
CA TYR A 82 3.93 -9.61 -15.55
C TYR A 82 3.26 -10.58 -14.56
N ILE A 83 3.81 -10.71 -13.35
CA ILE A 83 3.24 -11.57 -12.30
C ILE A 83 1.83 -11.07 -11.93
N GLU A 84 1.61 -9.77 -11.78
CA GLU A 84 0.28 -9.21 -11.50
C GLU A 84 -0.73 -9.60 -12.58
N GLN A 85 -0.37 -9.43 -13.85
CA GLN A 85 -1.23 -9.76 -14.99
C GLN A 85 -1.57 -11.26 -15.06
N GLN A 86 -0.59 -12.14 -14.84
CA GLN A 86 -0.83 -13.59 -14.85
C GLN A 86 -1.72 -14.05 -13.69
N LEU A 87 -1.55 -13.45 -12.51
CA LEU A 87 -2.42 -13.75 -11.36
C LEU A 87 -3.86 -13.23 -11.59
N GLU A 88 -4.06 -12.14 -12.33
CA GLU A 88 -5.40 -11.67 -12.74
C GLU A 88 -6.07 -12.62 -13.74
N GLN A 89 -5.28 -13.30 -14.57
CA GLN A 89 -5.75 -14.30 -15.53
C GLN A 89 -6.00 -15.68 -14.89
N GLY A 90 -5.76 -15.83 -13.59
CA GLY A 90 -6.08 -17.03 -12.81
C GLY A 90 -4.91 -18.01 -12.61
N SER A 91 -3.71 -17.68 -13.09
CA SER A 91 -2.52 -18.51 -12.87
C SER A 91 -2.10 -18.52 -11.40
N THR A 92 -1.46 -19.59 -10.95
CA THR A 92 -0.90 -19.66 -9.60
C THR A 92 0.52 -19.07 -9.53
N ILE A 93 0.95 -18.61 -8.35
CA ILE A 93 2.32 -18.08 -8.16
C ILE A 93 3.39 -19.12 -8.53
N THR A 94 3.11 -20.40 -8.27
CA THR A 94 4.02 -21.51 -8.59
C THR A 94 4.17 -21.67 -10.11
N GLU A 95 3.07 -21.67 -10.86
CA GLU A 95 3.08 -21.74 -12.33
C GLU A 95 3.83 -20.56 -12.95
N VAL A 96 3.59 -19.35 -12.44
CA VAL A 96 4.28 -18.14 -12.92
C VAL A 96 5.77 -18.19 -12.60
N LYS A 97 6.15 -18.69 -11.42
CA LYS A 97 7.56 -18.86 -11.02
C LYS A 97 8.27 -19.86 -11.94
N GLU A 98 7.67 -21.01 -12.20
CA GLU A 98 8.21 -22.03 -13.12
C GLU A 98 8.39 -21.47 -14.53
N THR A 99 7.37 -20.79 -15.06
CA THR A 99 7.44 -20.13 -16.37
C THR A 99 8.57 -19.10 -16.46
N LEU A 100 8.76 -18.29 -15.41
CA LEU A 100 9.83 -17.29 -15.36
C LEU A 100 11.23 -17.93 -15.22
N LEU A 101 11.34 -19.08 -14.56
CA LEU A 101 12.57 -19.86 -14.50
C LEU A 101 12.90 -20.47 -15.86
N ASP A 102 11.91 -20.99 -16.58
CA ASP A 102 12.07 -21.53 -17.94
C ASP A 102 12.50 -20.46 -18.95
N PHE A 103 12.06 -19.22 -18.76
CA PHE A 103 12.55 -18.06 -19.53
C PHE A 103 13.96 -17.59 -19.11
N GLY A 104 14.60 -18.25 -18.14
CA GLY A 104 15.98 -17.98 -17.73
C GLY A 104 16.13 -16.78 -16.80
N HIS A 105 15.06 -16.32 -16.14
CA HIS A 105 15.19 -15.31 -15.10
C HIS A 105 15.86 -15.91 -13.85
N ALA A 106 16.72 -15.12 -13.19
CA ALA A 106 17.37 -15.57 -11.96
C ALA A 106 16.34 -15.70 -10.84
N GLU A 107 16.37 -16.83 -10.13
CA GLU A 107 15.41 -17.16 -9.08
C GLU A 107 15.31 -16.07 -8.00
N GLU A 108 16.43 -15.45 -7.62
CA GLU A 108 16.44 -14.35 -6.65
C GLU A 108 15.63 -13.13 -7.12
N THR A 109 15.63 -12.84 -8.41
CA THR A 109 14.91 -11.70 -9.01
C THR A 109 13.41 -12.01 -9.07
N ILE A 110 13.06 -13.25 -9.42
CA ILE A 110 11.69 -13.76 -9.41
C ILE A 110 11.12 -13.68 -7.99
N ASN A 111 11.85 -14.21 -7.01
CA ASN A 111 11.42 -14.20 -5.60
C ASN A 111 11.21 -12.76 -5.09
N LYS A 112 12.11 -11.82 -5.42
CA LYS A 112 11.95 -10.39 -5.07
C LYS A 112 10.74 -9.74 -5.74
N ALA A 113 10.44 -10.09 -7.00
CA ALA A 113 9.25 -9.59 -7.69
C ALA A 113 7.97 -10.18 -7.07
N ILE A 114 7.94 -11.48 -6.78
CA ILE A 114 6.84 -12.15 -6.07
C ILE A 114 6.60 -11.50 -4.70
N ASP A 115 7.66 -11.26 -3.92
CA ASP A 115 7.57 -10.61 -2.61
C ASP A 115 6.95 -9.21 -2.71
N ARG A 116 7.29 -8.44 -3.76
CA ARG A 116 6.68 -7.13 -4.03
C ARG A 116 5.20 -7.25 -4.38
N VAL A 117 4.81 -8.20 -5.23
CA VAL A 117 3.41 -8.44 -5.60
C VAL A 117 2.59 -8.87 -4.39
N LEU A 118 3.11 -9.80 -3.59
CA LEU A 118 2.46 -10.25 -2.35
C LEU A 118 2.30 -9.10 -1.35
N ALA A 119 3.35 -8.29 -1.16
CA ALA A 119 3.28 -7.12 -0.29
C ALA A 119 2.33 -6.03 -0.83
N ALA A 120 2.22 -5.87 -2.15
CA ALA A 120 1.29 -4.94 -2.80
C ALA A 120 -0.16 -5.42 -2.63
N LYS A 121 -0.43 -6.71 -2.87
CA LYS A 121 -1.74 -7.33 -2.61
C LYS A 121 -2.12 -7.30 -1.12
N GLU A 122 -1.16 -7.49 -0.22
CA GLU A 122 -1.40 -7.36 1.22
C GLU A 122 -1.71 -5.90 1.61
N LYS A 123 -1.04 -4.92 1.00
CA LYS A 123 -1.36 -3.48 1.17
C LYS A 123 -2.73 -3.12 0.57
N ALA A 124 -3.10 -3.69 -0.57
CA ALA A 124 -4.40 -3.47 -1.22
C ALA A 124 -5.55 -4.12 -0.43
N SER A 125 -5.37 -5.35 0.04
CA SER A 125 -6.30 -6.02 0.97
C SER A 125 -6.44 -5.24 2.30
N ARG A 126 -5.35 -4.63 2.79
CA ARG A 126 -5.39 -3.72 3.95
C ARG A 126 -6.02 -2.35 3.65
N ARG A 127 -6.29 -1.95 2.40
CA ARG A 127 -6.90 -0.65 2.06
C ARG A 127 -8.40 -0.59 2.37
N ILE A 128 -9.10 -1.72 2.47
CA ILE A 128 -10.45 -1.75 3.07
C ILE A 128 -10.34 -1.95 4.59
N LYS A 129 -9.51 -1.14 5.26
CA LYS A 129 -9.62 -0.95 6.71
C LYS A 129 -10.47 0.28 6.92
N LEU A 130 -11.77 0.09 7.16
CA LEU A 130 -12.60 1.16 7.70
C LEU A 130 -11.85 1.77 8.89
N SER A 131 -11.66 3.10 8.85
CA SER A 131 -11.03 3.80 9.96
C SER A 131 -11.83 3.49 11.24
N SER A 132 -11.18 3.44 12.40
CA SER A 132 -11.90 3.19 13.66
C SER A 132 -13.07 4.16 13.85
N VAL A 133 -12.92 5.39 13.37
CA VAL A 133 -13.99 6.40 13.39
C VAL A 133 -15.14 6.01 12.46
N ALA A 134 -14.87 5.52 11.25
CA ALA A 134 -15.91 5.07 10.33
C ALA A 134 -16.69 3.87 10.89
N LEU A 135 -15.99 2.91 11.50
CA LEU A 135 -16.65 1.76 12.15
C LEU A 135 -17.51 2.22 13.35
N SER A 136 -16.98 3.10 14.21
CA SER A 136 -17.73 3.66 15.33
C SER A 136 -18.94 4.49 14.86
N ALA A 137 -18.84 5.19 13.73
CA ALA A 137 -19.95 5.94 13.14
C ALA A 137 -21.07 5.01 12.64
N ILE A 138 -20.73 3.89 11.99
CA ILE A 138 -21.71 2.90 11.54
C ILE A 138 -22.43 2.27 12.73
N ILE A 139 -21.69 1.90 13.78
CA ILE A 139 -22.27 1.34 15.01
C ILE A 139 -23.19 2.35 15.68
N LEU A 140 -22.76 3.61 15.81
CA LEU A 140 -23.59 4.67 16.38
C LEU A 140 -24.86 4.89 15.55
N PHE A 141 -24.75 4.89 14.23
CA PHE A 141 -25.90 5.00 13.33
C PHE A 141 -26.91 3.86 13.53
N ALA A 142 -26.43 2.62 13.61
CA ALA A 142 -27.28 1.46 13.89
C ALA A 142 -27.99 1.59 15.25
N ILE A 143 -27.28 2.05 16.29
CA ILE A 143 -27.86 2.28 17.62
C ILE A 143 -28.92 3.37 17.59
N MET A 144 -28.65 4.51 16.94
CA MET A 144 -29.63 5.58 16.78
C MET A 144 -30.87 5.10 16.02
N PHE A 145 -30.68 4.29 14.98
CA PHE A 145 -31.79 3.71 14.24
C PHE A 145 -32.64 2.78 15.12
N THR A 146 -32.00 1.92 15.91
CA THR A 146 -32.69 1.07 16.89
C THR A 146 -33.40 1.89 17.96
N PHE A 147 -32.78 2.97 18.46
CA PHE A 147 -33.41 3.87 19.43
C PHE A 147 -34.66 4.53 18.86
N SER A 148 -34.58 5.06 17.63
CA SER A 148 -35.72 5.65 16.92
C SER A 148 -36.86 4.64 16.75
N ALA A 149 -36.55 3.39 16.42
CA ALA A 149 -37.54 2.33 16.31
C ALA A 149 -38.19 1.96 17.65
N ILE A 150 -37.43 1.95 18.75
CA ILE A 150 -37.93 1.60 20.10
C ILE A 150 -38.77 2.72 20.69
N THR A 151 -38.31 3.97 20.60
CA THR A 151 -39.00 5.11 21.21
C THR A 151 -40.12 5.65 20.32
N LEU A 152 -40.26 5.16 19.09
CA LEU A 152 -41.18 5.66 18.07
C LEU A 152 -40.98 7.15 17.76
N GLU A 153 -39.79 7.67 18.05
CA GLU A 153 -39.46 9.08 17.83
C GLU A 153 -38.81 9.27 16.45
N PRO A 154 -39.06 10.40 15.77
CA PRO A 154 -38.40 10.74 14.52
C PRO A 154 -36.88 10.61 14.63
N PHE A 155 -36.27 10.00 13.61
CA PHE A 155 -34.82 9.79 13.57
C PHE A 155 -34.02 11.10 13.74
N SER A 156 -34.54 12.22 13.24
CA SER A 156 -33.95 13.56 13.42
C SER A 156 -33.81 13.96 14.90
N LEU A 157 -34.80 13.65 15.74
CA LEU A 157 -34.75 13.92 17.18
C LEU A 157 -33.75 13.00 17.88
N VAL A 158 -33.65 11.74 17.45
CA VAL A 158 -32.63 10.81 17.97
C VAL A 158 -31.21 11.29 17.61
N VAL A 159 -31.00 11.81 16.41
CA VAL A 159 -29.70 12.40 16.02
C VAL A 159 -29.33 13.57 16.93
N ILE A 160 -30.29 14.43 17.28
CA ILE A 160 -30.08 15.53 18.23
C ILE A 160 -29.78 14.98 19.63
N ALA A 161 -30.51 13.95 20.06
CA ALA A 161 -30.32 13.30 21.36
C ALA A 161 -28.93 12.64 21.49
N PHE A 162 -28.35 12.15 20.40
CA PHE A 162 -27.01 11.54 20.36
C PHE A 162 -25.90 12.50 19.90
N PHE A 163 -26.19 13.81 19.84
CA PHE A 163 -25.23 14.83 19.41
C PHE A 163 -23.88 14.78 20.16
N PRO A 164 -23.82 14.56 21.49
CA PRO A 164 -22.55 14.42 22.20
C PRO A 164 -21.66 13.29 21.64
N SER A 165 -22.24 12.13 21.35
CA SER A 165 -21.53 10.98 20.78
C SER A 165 -21.07 11.25 19.34
N ILE A 166 -21.87 11.97 18.56
CA ILE A 166 -21.51 12.40 17.20
C ILE A 166 -20.34 13.39 17.25
N LEU A 167 -20.38 14.36 18.16
CA LEU A 167 -19.31 15.33 18.33
C LEU A 167 -18.02 14.64 18.82
N MET A 168 -18.13 13.61 19.65
CA MET A 168 -16.99 12.78 20.04
C MET A 168 -16.34 12.06 18.86
N LEU A 169 -17.12 11.61 17.85
CA LEU A 169 -16.55 11.07 16.61
C LEU A 169 -15.78 12.13 15.82
N ALA A 170 -16.29 13.36 15.75
CA ALA A 170 -15.59 14.47 15.10
C ALA A 170 -14.27 14.79 15.82
N VAL A 171 -14.31 14.93 17.15
CA VAL A 171 -13.12 15.09 18.00
C VAL A 171 -12.12 13.95 17.74
N GLY A 172 -12.63 12.73 17.71
CA GLY A 172 -11.87 11.53 17.40
C GLY A 172 -11.39 11.42 15.95
N ALA A 173 -11.90 12.24 15.02
CA ALA A 173 -11.40 12.32 13.64
C ALA A 173 -10.24 13.33 13.55
N PHE A 174 -10.40 14.51 14.14
CA PHE A 174 -9.46 15.62 14.04
C PHE A 174 -8.32 15.55 15.07
N PHE A 175 -8.58 15.08 16.29
CA PHE A 175 -7.64 15.14 17.42
C PHE A 175 -7.16 13.76 17.91
N ARG A 176 -6.99 12.80 16.99
CA ARG A 176 -6.55 11.42 17.28
C ARG A 176 -5.24 11.31 18.08
N GLY A 177 -4.40 12.34 18.05
CA GLY A 177 -3.10 12.36 18.73
C GLY A 177 -3.15 12.75 20.20
N GLU A 178 -4.22 13.43 20.63
CA GLU A 178 -4.31 14.12 21.92
C GLU A 178 -5.03 13.27 22.97
N LYS A 179 -4.24 12.48 23.71
CA LYS A 179 -4.76 11.55 24.72
C LYS A 179 -5.64 12.25 25.77
N ASN A 180 -5.19 13.39 26.27
CA ASN A 180 -5.89 14.11 27.33
C ASN A 180 -7.25 14.61 26.84
N LEU A 181 -7.29 15.11 25.60
CA LEU A 181 -8.51 15.60 24.97
C LEU A 181 -9.50 14.45 24.73
N LEU A 182 -9.04 13.29 24.24
CA LEU A 182 -9.89 12.11 24.06
C LEU A 182 -10.46 11.55 25.38
N LEU A 183 -9.75 11.69 26.50
CA LEU A 183 -10.19 11.20 27.80
C LEU A 183 -11.18 12.15 28.49
N VAL A 184 -10.98 13.47 28.35
CA VAL A 184 -11.78 14.47 29.06
C VAL A 184 -13.06 14.83 28.29
N MET A 185 -13.00 14.85 26.95
CA MET A 185 -14.12 15.28 26.11
C MET A 185 -15.43 14.51 26.34
N PRO A 186 -15.46 13.18 26.49
CA PRO A 186 -16.70 12.45 26.78
C PRO A 186 -17.47 13.00 28.00
N PHE A 187 -16.76 13.33 29.07
CA PHE A 187 -17.35 13.88 30.30
C PHE A 187 -17.83 15.32 30.09
N LEU A 188 -17.00 16.14 29.45
CA LEU A 188 -17.34 17.54 29.19
C LEU A 188 -18.59 17.65 28.30
N LEU A 189 -18.68 16.83 27.25
CA LEU A 189 -19.84 16.78 26.37
C LEU A 189 -21.10 16.27 27.09
N ALA A 190 -20.97 15.25 27.94
CA ALA A 190 -22.10 14.77 28.74
C ALA A 190 -22.60 15.82 29.74
N ILE A 191 -21.70 16.54 30.42
CA ILE A 191 -22.07 17.62 31.35
C ILE A 191 -22.79 18.75 30.61
N ILE A 192 -22.23 19.21 29.48
CA ILE A 192 -22.86 20.26 28.68
C ILE A 192 -24.24 19.82 28.20
N PHE A 193 -24.36 18.59 27.70
CA PHE A 193 -25.64 18.04 27.24
C PHE A 193 -26.68 17.95 28.36
N PHE A 194 -26.30 17.48 29.54
CA PHE A 194 -27.20 17.42 30.70
C PHE A 194 -27.68 18.81 31.12
N LEU A 195 -26.78 19.79 31.21
CA LEU A 195 -27.11 21.17 31.58
C LEU A 195 -28.01 21.86 30.55
N LEU A 196 -27.77 21.63 29.26
CA LEU A 196 -28.61 22.18 28.19
C LEU A 196 -29.96 21.47 28.13
N GLY A 197 -29.97 20.14 28.16
CA GLY A 197 -31.20 19.34 28.08
C GLY A 197 -32.13 19.55 29.27
N SER A 198 -31.59 19.78 30.46
CA SER A 198 -32.38 20.08 31.67
C SER A 198 -33.02 21.48 31.64
N LYS A 199 -32.43 22.44 30.92
CA LYS A 199 -32.96 23.81 30.80
C LYS A 199 -33.91 24.02 29.64
N VAL A 200 -33.68 23.33 28.52
CA VAL A 200 -34.44 23.53 27.27
C VAL A 200 -35.74 22.71 27.27
N GLY A 201 -35.92 21.81 28.23
CA GLY A 201 -37.15 21.04 28.38
C GLY A 201 -37.22 19.95 27.32
N VAL A 202 -36.85 18.74 27.73
CA VAL A 202 -37.05 17.44 27.08
C VAL A 202 -36.78 17.39 25.57
N ILE A 203 -35.77 16.62 25.18
CA ILE A 203 -35.67 16.19 23.77
C ILE A 203 -36.82 15.19 23.55
N ALA A 204 -38.00 15.70 23.19
CA ALA A 204 -39.24 14.93 22.98
C ALA A 204 -39.72 14.14 24.21
N ASN A 205 -40.10 12.86 24.08
CA ASN A 205 -40.45 12.01 25.22
C ASN A 205 -39.24 11.35 25.89
N MET A 206 -38.01 11.76 25.55
CA MET A 206 -36.81 11.10 26.03
C MET A 206 -36.30 11.75 27.31
N GLU A 207 -36.13 10.96 28.37
CA GLU A 207 -35.54 11.43 29.61
C GLU A 207 -34.06 11.82 29.41
N VAL A 208 -33.73 13.06 29.79
CA VAL A 208 -32.39 13.63 29.61
C VAL A 208 -31.32 12.87 30.41
N GLY A 209 -31.67 12.36 31.59
CA GLY A 209 -30.76 11.60 32.45
C GLY A 209 -30.23 10.33 31.78
N PRO A 210 -31.10 9.36 31.42
CA PRO A 210 -30.72 8.17 30.66
C PRO A 210 -30.00 8.49 29.36
N LEU A 211 -30.46 9.47 28.58
CA LEU A 211 -29.79 9.89 27.34
C LEU A 211 -28.36 10.40 27.58
N THR A 212 -28.16 11.18 28.65
CA THR A 212 -26.83 11.66 29.05
C THR A 212 -25.92 10.50 29.39
N PHE A 213 -26.43 9.53 30.15
CA PHE A 213 -25.68 8.34 30.53
C PHE A 213 -25.27 7.51 29.30
N TYR A 214 -26.21 7.24 28.38
CA TYR A 214 -25.90 6.52 27.15
C TYR A 214 -24.85 7.26 26.31
N ASN A 215 -25.00 8.57 26.13
CA ASN A 215 -24.04 9.38 25.40
C ASN A 215 -22.64 9.35 26.03
N LEU A 216 -22.56 9.40 27.36
CA LEU A 216 -21.28 9.30 28.08
C LEU A 216 -20.63 7.93 27.82
N VAL A 217 -21.38 6.84 27.98
CA VAL A 217 -20.88 5.48 27.76
C VAL A 217 -20.39 5.32 26.32
N PHE A 218 -21.18 5.73 25.33
CA PHE A 218 -20.77 5.63 23.92
C PHE A 218 -19.57 6.50 23.59
N SER A 219 -19.53 7.73 24.09
CA SER A 219 -18.40 8.64 23.89
C SER A 219 -17.11 8.07 24.50
N LEU A 220 -17.19 7.41 25.66
CA LEU A 220 -16.06 6.71 26.27
C LEU A 220 -15.60 5.51 25.45
N VAL A 221 -16.53 4.71 24.92
CA VAL A 221 -16.21 3.58 24.03
C VAL A 221 -15.53 4.08 22.75
N ILE A 222 -16.05 5.16 22.14
CA ILE A 222 -15.45 5.81 20.97
C ILE A 222 -14.03 6.28 21.29
N ALA A 223 -13.85 6.98 22.41
CA ALA A 223 -12.54 7.44 22.86
C ALA A 223 -11.55 6.27 23.03
N ALA A 224 -11.97 5.19 23.69
CA ALA A 224 -11.14 4.01 23.94
C ALA A 224 -10.72 3.30 22.64
N VAL A 225 -11.65 3.09 21.71
CA VAL A 225 -11.37 2.45 20.40
C VAL A 225 -10.37 3.28 19.59
N ILE A 226 -10.53 4.61 19.58
CA ILE A 226 -9.63 5.51 18.87
C ILE A 226 -8.24 5.56 19.55
N TYR A 227 -8.20 5.57 20.87
CA TYR A 227 -6.97 5.58 21.65
C TYR A 227 -6.15 4.27 21.49
N ASP A 228 -6.79 3.10 21.54
CA ASP A 228 -6.06 1.82 21.39
C ASP A 228 -5.43 1.69 19.99
N LYS A 229 -6.16 2.07 18.93
CA LYS A 229 -5.61 2.05 17.56
C LYS A 229 -4.47 3.04 17.36
N THR A 230 -4.56 4.24 17.95
CA THR A 230 -3.49 5.25 17.84
C THR A 230 -2.24 4.82 18.61
N LYS A 231 -2.39 4.20 19.79
CA LYS A 231 -1.29 3.60 20.55
C LYS A 231 -0.61 2.46 19.78
N LYS A 232 -1.39 1.53 19.21
CA LYS A 232 -0.88 0.44 18.35
C LYS A 232 -0.10 0.98 17.14
N ARG A 233 -0.62 2.01 16.48
CA ARG A 233 0.06 2.66 15.34
C ARG A 233 1.38 3.32 15.75
N LYS A 234 1.42 4.08 16.85
CA LYS A 234 2.66 4.70 17.38
C LYS A 234 3.71 3.64 17.73
N ARG A 235 3.31 2.52 18.35
CA ARG A 235 4.21 1.39 18.69
C ARG A 235 4.80 0.72 17.44
N GLN A 236 3.96 0.46 16.42
CA GLN A 236 4.43 -0.11 15.15
C GLN A 236 5.38 0.83 14.40
N LEU A 237 5.12 2.15 14.43
CA LEU A 237 6.03 3.13 13.85
C LEU A 237 7.38 3.10 14.59
N LYS A 238 7.42 3.24 15.92
CA LYS A 238 8.68 3.17 16.67
C LYS A 238 9.51 1.92 16.37
N LEU A 239 8.86 0.74 16.26
CA LEU A 239 9.53 -0.51 15.90
C LEU A 239 10.11 -0.50 14.47
N ARG A 240 9.44 0.12 13.49
CA ARG A 240 9.96 0.24 12.12
C ARG A 240 11.16 1.18 12.04
N TRP A 241 11.14 2.28 12.80
CA TRP A 241 12.25 3.25 12.83
C TRP A 241 13.47 2.65 13.52
N SER A 242 13.29 1.97 14.66
CA SER A 242 14.37 1.26 15.36
C SER A 242 15.04 0.17 14.49
N LYS A 243 14.26 -0.60 13.73
CA LYS A 243 14.81 -1.58 12.77
C LYS A 243 15.59 -0.91 11.63
N LYS A 244 15.17 0.27 11.19
CA LYS A 244 15.83 1.01 10.12
C LYS A 244 17.16 1.63 10.60
N GLU A 245 17.21 2.12 11.84
CA GLU A 245 18.45 2.61 12.47
C GLU A 245 19.46 1.48 12.70
N GLN A 246 19.02 0.30 13.15
CA GLN A 246 19.89 -0.87 13.32
C GLN A 246 20.45 -1.42 11.99
N ALA A 247 19.72 -1.24 10.88
CA ALA A 247 20.21 -1.58 9.54
C ALA A 247 21.24 -0.57 9.00
N PHE A 248 21.25 0.66 9.53
CA PHE A 248 22.15 1.74 9.11
C PHE A 248 23.42 1.85 9.95
N THR A 249 23.50 1.22 11.13
CA THR A 249 24.75 1.12 11.88
C THR A 249 25.65 0.06 11.24
N PRO A 250 26.76 0.42 10.57
CA PRO A 250 27.68 -0.56 10.03
C PRO A 250 28.21 -1.39 11.20
N LYS A 251 28.14 -2.72 11.06
CA LYS A 251 28.84 -3.62 12.00
C LYS A 251 30.32 -3.28 11.90
N LEU A 252 30.86 -2.63 12.92
CA LEU A 252 32.30 -2.48 13.09
C LEU A 252 32.86 -3.90 13.26
N VAL A 253 33.41 -4.43 12.17
CA VAL A 253 34.29 -5.59 12.21
C VAL A 253 35.48 -5.16 13.05
N LYS A 254 35.61 -5.74 14.25
CA LYS A 254 36.83 -5.58 15.04
C LYS A 254 37.96 -6.23 14.24
N LEU A 255 38.92 -5.40 13.82
CA LEU A 255 40.22 -5.83 13.32
C LEU A 255 41.02 -6.49 14.44
#